data_AF-A0A960HVL7-F1
#
_entry.id   AF-A0A960HVL7-F1
#
_cell.length_a   1.000
_cell.length_b   1.000
_cell.length_c   1.000
_cell.angle_alpha   90.00
_cell.angle_beta   90.00
_cell.angle_gamma   90.00
#
_symmetry.space_group_name_H-M   'P 1'
#
loop_
_entity.id
_entity.type
_entity.pdbx_description
1 polymer ?
#
loop_
_entity_poly.entity_id
_entity_poly.type
_entity_poly.pdbx_seq_one_letter_code
_entity_poly.pdbx_strand_id
1 'polypeptide(L)'
;MGKRTTSGQLRIKKSIYEPELERLQARFVELQAWVQATGARVVVLFEGRDAAGKGSAIKRIIQYANPRYVRIAALPAPSDREKTQWYFQRYVEKLPSAGEIVLFDRS
;
A
#
# COMPACT_ATOMS: atom_id res chain seq x y z
N MET A 1 -20.30 8.04 22.46
CA MET A 1 -19.55 6.83 22.84
C MET A 1 -19.00 6.16 21.57
N GLY A 2 -17.74 5.73 21.52
CA GLY A 2 -17.18 5.04 20.33
C GLY A 2 -17.72 3.61 20.21
N LYS A 3 -18.01 3.14 18.99
CA LYS A 3 -18.43 1.75 18.75
C LYS A 3 -17.28 0.80 19.14
N ARG A 4 -17.56 -0.22 19.97
CA ARG A 4 -16.60 -1.26 20.32
C ARG A 4 -16.31 -2.14 19.09
N THR A 5 -15.05 -2.51 18.91
CA THR A 5 -14.64 -3.54 17.95
C THR A 5 -15.04 -4.92 18.45
N THR A 6 -14.99 -5.92 17.56
CA THR A 6 -15.25 -7.34 17.87
C THR A 6 -14.29 -7.88 18.95
N SER A 7 -13.12 -7.26 19.14
CA SER A 7 -12.13 -7.58 20.17
C SER A 7 -12.26 -6.74 21.46
N GLY A 8 -13.32 -5.93 21.60
CA GLY A 8 -13.56 -5.11 22.79
C GLY A 8 -12.78 -3.79 22.83
N GLN A 9 -11.87 -3.54 21.89
CA GLN A 9 -11.14 -2.28 21.79
C GLN A 9 -12.04 -1.14 21.28
N LEU A 10 -11.85 0.07 21.83
CA LEU A 10 -12.55 1.27 21.38
C LEU A 10 -12.02 1.68 20.00
N ARG A 11 -12.93 1.83 19.02
CA ARG A 11 -12.58 2.45 17.74
C ARG A 11 -12.17 3.91 17.96
N ILE A 12 -11.10 4.33 17.29
CA ILE A 12 -10.67 5.73 17.26
C ILE A 12 -11.84 6.59 16.77
N LYS A 13 -12.11 7.69 17.48
CA LYS A 13 -13.17 8.63 17.08
C LYS A 13 -12.80 9.24 15.73
N LYS A 14 -13.78 9.36 14.84
CA LYS A 14 -13.59 9.94 13.51
C LYS A 14 -12.97 11.36 13.56
N SER A 15 -13.34 12.14 14.56
CA SER A 15 -12.81 13.50 14.81
C SER A 15 -11.31 13.54 15.13
N ILE A 16 -10.71 12.41 15.53
CA ILE A 16 -9.26 12.28 15.76
C ILE A 16 -8.60 11.62 14.54
N TYR A 17 -9.26 10.61 13.97
CA TYR A 17 -8.73 9.85 12.84
C TYR A 17 -8.54 10.70 11.58
N GLU A 18 -9.54 11.51 11.18
CA GLU A 18 -9.46 12.24 9.90
C GLU A 18 -8.33 13.30 9.89
N PRO A 19 -8.15 14.14 10.93
CA PRO A 19 -7.02 15.09 10.95
C PRO A 19 -5.65 14.40 10.94
N GLU A 20 -5.49 13.30 11.68
CA GLU A 20 -4.24 12.55 11.67
C GLU A 20 -3.97 11.86 10.34
N LEU A 21 -5.03 11.33 9.69
CA LEU A 21 -4.91 10.75 8.36
C LEU A 21 -4.42 11.79 7.36
N GLU A 22 -5.02 12.98 7.36
CA GLU A 22 -4.63 14.08 6.47
C GLU A 22 -3.17 14.50 6.70
N ARG A 23 -2.78 14.65 7.98
CA ARG A 23 -1.38 14.96 8.35
C ARG A 23 -0.41 13.90 7.83
N LEU A 24 -0.73 12.61 7.98
CA LEU A 24 0.11 11.52 7.49
C LEU A 24 0.15 11.45 5.96
N GLN A 25 -0.95 11.78 5.28
CA GLN A 25 -0.99 11.86 3.82
C GLN A 25 -0.10 13.00 3.29
N ALA A 26 -0.09 14.17 3.95
CA ALA A 26 0.85 15.24 3.62
C ALA A 26 2.33 14.80 3.78
N ARG A 27 2.64 14.12 4.88
CA ARG A 27 3.97 13.52 5.11
C ARG A 27 4.34 12.46 4.07
N PHE A 28 3.36 11.73 3.55
CA PHE A 28 3.59 10.77 2.47
C PHE A 28 3.96 11.47 1.15
N VAL A 29 3.41 12.65 0.87
CA VAL A 29 3.82 13.47 -0.29
C VAL A 29 5.27 13.94 -0.15
N GLU A 30 5.68 14.36 1.05
CA GLU A 30 7.09 14.70 1.33
C GLU A 30 8.02 13.49 1.10
N LEU A 31 7.61 12.30 1.56
CA LEU A 31 8.34 11.05 1.30
C LEU A 31 8.45 10.78 -0.20
N GLN A 32 7.38 10.96 -0.97
CA GLN A 32 7.42 10.78 -2.43
C GLN A 32 8.42 11.71 -3.10
N ALA A 33 8.43 12.99 -2.72
CA ALA A 33 9.37 13.96 -3.26
C ALA A 33 10.82 13.56 -2.95
N TRP A 34 11.08 13.07 -1.73
CA TRP A 34 12.39 12.56 -1.35
C TRP A 34 12.79 11.31 -2.14
N VAL A 35 11.88 10.34 -2.30
CA VAL A 35 12.12 9.11 -3.08
C VAL A 35 12.51 9.46 -4.51
N GLN A 36 11.80 10.41 -5.13
CA GLN A 36 12.10 10.91 -6.47
C GLN A 36 13.45 11.61 -6.54
N ALA A 37 13.73 12.54 -5.63
CA ALA A 37 14.95 13.33 -5.62
C ALA A 37 16.21 12.47 -5.41
N THR A 38 16.10 11.40 -4.62
CA THR A 38 17.23 10.51 -4.29
C THR A 38 17.35 9.30 -5.21
N GLY A 39 16.33 9.00 -6.01
CA GLY A 39 16.25 7.76 -6.78
C GLY A 39 16.05 6.52 -5.90
N ALA A 40 15.63 6.68 -4.64
CA ALA A 40 15.32 5.56 -3.76
C ALA A 40 14.23 4.66 -4.39
N ARG A 41 14.22 3.39 -3.99
CA ARG A 41 13.30 2.38 -4.49
C ARG A 41 12.58 1.75 -3.32
N VAL A 42 11.26 1.91 -3.25
CA VAL A 42 10.49 1.50 -2.07
C VAL A 42 9.46 0.45 -2.45
N VAL A 43 9.45 -0.65 -1.70
CA VAL A 43 8.42 -1.69 -1.77
C VAL A 43 7.67 -1.73 -0.45
N VAL A 44 6.34 -1.80 -0.51
CA VAL A 44 5.48 -2.00 0.65
C VAL A 44 4.60 -3.22 0.40
N LEU A 45 4.72 -4.25 1.23
CA LEU A 45 3.95 -5.49 1.11
C LEU A 45 2.74 -5.45 2.06
N PHE A 46 1.54 -5.68 1.52
CA PHE A 46 0.31 -5.76 2.31
C PHE A 46 -0.17 -7.22 2.42
N GLU A 47 0.18 -7.86 3.53
CA GLU A 47 -0.25 -9.21 3.87
C GLU A 47 -1.27 -9.27 5.00
N GLY A 48 -2.05 -10.36 5.01
CA GLY A 48 -3.08 -10.57 6.02
C GLY A 48 -4.30 -11.34 5.49
N ARG A 49 -5.16 -11.77 6.43
CA ARG A 49 -6.36 -12.57 6.12
C ARG A 49 -7.36 -11.81 5.23
N ASP A 50 -8.23 -12.55 4.57
CA ASP A 50 -9.36 -11.96 3.86
C ASP A 50 -10.20 -11.10 4.82
N ALA A 51 -10.70 -9.98 4.30
CA ALA A 51 -11.42 -8.94 5.04
C ALA A 51 -10.65 -8.23 6.18
N ALA A 52 -9.31 -8.37 6.27
CA ALA A 52 -8.50 -7.66 7.26
C ALA A 52 -8.37 -6.13 7.03
N GLY A 53 -8.84 -5.61 5.88
CA GLY A 53 -8.82 -4.17 5.58
C GLY A 53 -7.62 -3.67 4.77
N LYS A 54 -6.85 -4.58 4.14
CA LYS A 54 -5.66 -4.24 3.33
C LYS A 54 -5.96 -3.24 2.20
N GLY A 55 -6.95 -3.55 1.36
CA GLY A 55 -7.36 -2.66 0.27
C GLY A 55 -7.83 -1.28 0.74
N SER A 56 -8.52 -1.21 1.88
CA SER A 56 -8.92 0.09 2.46
C SER A 56 -7.71 0.89 2.95
N ALA A 57 -6.70 0.25 3.53
CA ALA A 57 -5.47 0.92 3.94
C ALA A 57 -4.69 1.45 2.73
N ILE A 58 -4.50 0.61 1.69
CA ILE A 58 -3.86 1.01 0.43
C ILE A 58 -4.58 2.22 -0.17
N LYS A 59 -5.92 2.18 -0.25
CA LYS A 59 -6.74 3.27 -0.78
C LYS A 59 -6.51 4.59 -0.03
N ARG A 60 -6.29 4.56 1.28
CA ARG A 60 -5.99 5.78 2.06
C ARG A 60 -4.58 6.29 1.80
N ILE A 61 -3.60 5.42 1.62
CA ILE A 61 -2.22 5.82 1.30
C ILE A 61 -2.15 6.48 -0.07
N ILE A 62 -2.80 5.90 -1.08
CA ILE A 62 -2.69 6.39 -2.46
C ILE A 62 -3.61 7.56 -2.79
N GLN A 63 -4.48 7.99 -1.86
CA GLN A 63 -5.55 8.97 -2.12
C GLN A 63 -5.04 10.28 -2.75
N TYR A 64 -3.85 10.73 -2.35
CA TYR A 64 -3.21 11.96 -2.85
C TYR A 64 -1.85 11.68 -3.52
N ALA A 65 -1.57 10.42 -3.84
CA ALA A 65 -0.29 10.03 -4.43
C ALA A 65 -0.25 10.36 -5.92
N ASN A 66 0.92 10.75 -6.42
CA ASN A 66 1.14 10.88 -7.86
C ASN A 66 1.28 9.47 -8.49
N PRO A 67 0.35 9.05 -9.39
CA PRO A 67 0.35 7.69 -9.93
C PRO A 67 1.54 7.38 -10.85
N ARG A 68 2.31 8.39 -11.26
CA ARG A 68 3.55 8.20 -12.03
C ARG A 68 4.68 7.58 -11.21
N TYR A 69 4.68 7.83 -9.89
CA TYR A 69 5.75 7.42 -9.00
C TYR A 69 5.30 6.42 -7.95
N VAL A 70 3.98 6.31 -7.72
CA VAL A 70 3.40 5.36 -6.79
C VAL A 70 2.38 4.50 -7.52
N ARG A 71 2.62 3.19 -7.56
CA ARG A 71 1.71 2.23 -8.19
C ARG A 71 1.39 1.06 -7.28
N ILE A 72 0.23 0.46 -7.54
CA ILE A 72 -0.21 -0.76 -6.86
C ILE A 72 0.10 -1.95 -7.76
N ALA A 73 0.78 -2.95 -7.21
CA ALA A 73 0.95 -4.27 -7.81
C ALA A 73 -0.06 -5.23 -7.18
N ALA A 74 -1.21 -5.41 -7.84
CA ALA A 74 -2.21 -6.40 -7.47
C ALA A 74 -2.19 -7.52 -8.51
N LEU A 75 -1.51 -8.63 -8.20
CA LEU A 75 -1.39 -9.76 -9.12
C LEU A 75 -2.60 -10.69 -8.95
N PRO A 76 -3.30 -11.07 -10.03
CA PRO A 76 -4.31 -12.11 -9.97
C PRO A 76 -3.66 -13.48 -9.71
N ALA A 77 -4.51 -14.51 -9.56
CA ALA A 77 -4.05 -15.89 -9.57
C ALA A 77 -3.10 -16.15 -10.77
N PRO A 78 -2.01 -16.92 -10.59
CA PRO A 78 -1.06 -17.16 -11.66
C PRO A 78 -1.73 -17.91 -12.82
N SER A 79 -1.43 -17.49 -14.04
CA SER A 79 -1.76 -18.20 -15.27
C SER A 79 -1.05 -19.55 -15.37
N ASP A 80 -1.49 -20.43 -16.27
CA ASP A 80 -0.89 -21.76 -16.43
C ASP A 80 0.59 -21.69 -16.83
N ARG A 81 0.99 -20.65 -17.55
CA ARG A 81 2.40 -20.38 -17.84
C ARG A 81 3.17 -19.90 -16.61
N GLU A 82 2.61 -18.97 -15.82
CA GLU A 82 3.27 -18.48 -14.60
C GLU A 82 3.44 -19.58 -13.56
N LYS A 83 2.55 -20.58 -13.53
CA LYS A 83 2.68 -21.76 -12.64
C LYS A 83 3.88 -22.65 -12.97
N THR A 84 4.36 -22.64 -14.23
CA THR A 84 5.55 -23.41 -14.65
C THR A 84 6.83 -22.59 -14.65
N GLN A 85 6.72 -21.27 -14.41
CA GLN A 85 7.85 -20.38 -14.23
C GLN A 85 8.39 -20.45 -12.79
N TRP A 86 9.56 -19.85 -12.59
CA TRP A 86 10.04 -19.62 -11.23
C TRP A 86 9.08 -18.69 -10.49
N TYR A 87 8.65 -19.09 -9.28
CA TYR A 87 7.61 -18.38 -8.51
C TYR A 87 7.83 -16.86 -8.41
N PHE A 88 9.07 -16.43 -8.17
CA PHE A 88 9.40 -15.00 -8.00
C PHE A 88 9.44 -14.20 -9.30
N GLN A 89 9.48 -14.86 -10.46
CA GLN A 89 9.65 -14.20 -11.76
C GLN A 89 8.57 -13.14 -12.00
N ARG A 90 7.30 -13.47 -11.74
CA ARG A 90 6.17 -12.53 -11.91
C ARG A 90 6.20 -11.33 -10.96
N TYR A 91 6.88 -11.44 -9.83
CA TYR A 91 6.99 -10.38 -8.83
C TYR A 91 8.17 -9.45 -9.10
N VAL A 92 9.29 -10.01 -9.57
CA VAL A 92 10.48 -9.24 -9.96
C VAL A 92 10.14 -8.22 -11.04
N GLU A 93 9.28 -8.59 -12.00
CA GLU A 93 8.76 -7.68 -13.03
C GLU A 93 7.97 -6.49 -12.47
N LYS A 94 7.51 -6.57 -11.22
CA LYS A 94 6.75 -5.51 -10.56
C LYS A 94 7.58 -4.69 -9.57
N LEU A 95 8.86 -4.97 -9.41
CA LEU A 95 9.72 -4.18 -8.51
C LEU A 95 9.87 -2.73 -8.99
N PRO A 96 10.09 -1.77 -8.07
CA PRO A 96 10.27 -0.35 -8.41
C PRO A 96 11.54 -0.08 -9.20
N SER A 97 11.44 0.82 -10.16
CA SER A 97 12.56 1.56 -10.73
C SER A 97 12.97 2.73 -9.81
N ALA A 98 14.10 3.37 -10.10
CA ALA A 98 14.58 4.52 -9.31
C ALA A 98 13.50 5.61 -9.19
N GLY A 99 13.25 6.07 -7.97
CA GLY A 99 12.22 7.08 -7.68
C GLY A 99 10.80 6.54 -7.59
N GLU A 100 10.61 5.22 -7.63
CA GLU A 100 9.28 4.59 -7.53
C GLU A 100 9.00 3.98 -6.16
N ILE A 101 7.72 4.02 -5.78
CA ILE A 101 7.12 3.30 -4.67
C ILE A 101 6.10 2.30 -5.23
N VAL A 102 6.23 1.04 -4.86
CA VAL A 102 5.29 -0.01 -5.26
C VAL A 102 4.63 -0.62 -4.04
N LEU A 103 3.29 -0.57 -4.00
CA LEU A 103 2.47 -1.20 -2.97
C LEU A 103 1.96 -2.53 -3.53
N PHE A 104 2.36 -3.66 -2.93
CA PHE A 104 1.83 -4.97 -3.31
C PHE A 104 0.57 -5.28 -2.51
N ASP A 105 -0.55 -5.47 -3.21
CA ASP A 105 -1.81 -5.94 -2.63
C ASP A 105 -1.91 -7.45 -2.86
N ARG A 106 -1.46 -8.23 -1.87
CA ARG A 106 -1.17 -9.67 -1.94
C ARG A 106 0.07 -9.97 -2.78
N SER A 107 1.14 -10.39 -2.11
CA SER A 107 2.41 -10.82 -2.69
C SER A 107 2.70 -12.26 -2.34
#